data_AF-A0A372G2M7-F1
#
_entry.id   AF-A0A372G2M7-F1
#
_cell.length_a   1.000
_cell.length_b   1.000
_cell.length_c   1.000
_cell.angle_alpha   90.00
_cell.angle_beta   90.00
_cell.angle_gamma   90.00
#
_symmetry.space_group_name_H-M   'P 1'
#
loop_
_entity.id
_entity.type
_entity.pdbx_description
1 polymer ?
#
loop_
_entity_poly.entity_id
_entity_poly.type
_entity_poly.pdbx_seq_one_letter_code
_entity_poly.pdbx_strand_id
1 'polypeptide(L)' 'MRSYRRHCGRQVLVTSGDITFAGRLVDARRDQLELADAHLVAEDGRRTPLEGLLLVEGAGVRWVQVL' A
#
# COMPACT_ATOMS: atom_id res chain seq x y z
N MET A 1 -7.07 -11.15 0.18
CA MET A 1 -6.28 -10.26 -0.69
C MET A 1 -5.91 -10.82 -2.08
N ARG A 2 -6.22 -12.08 -2.44
CA ARG A 2 -5.97 -12.62 -3.82
C ARG A 2 -6.55 -11.77 -4.95
N SER A 3 -7.66 -11.07 -4.73
CA SER A 3 -8.26 -10.14 -5.70
C SER A 3 -7.34 -8.97 -6.08
N TYR A 4 -6.37 -8.59 -5.23
CA TYR A 4 -5.48 -7.46 -5.49
C TYR A 4 -4.31 -7.80 -6.42
N ARG A 5 -3.97 -9.09 -6.62
CA ARG A 5 -2.87 -9.49 -7.52
C ARG A 5 -3.04 -8.98 -8.95
N ARG A 6 -4.28 -8.89 -9.44
CA ARG A 6 -4.56 -8.34 -10.78
C ARG A 6 -4.25 -6.84 -10.89
N HIS A 7 -3.99 -6.17 -9.77
CA HIS A 7 -3.62 -4.76 -9.70
C HIS A 7 -2.12 -4.57 -9.45
N CYS A 8 -1.32 -5.64 -9.40
CA CYS A 8 0.14 -5.53 -9.37
C CYS A 8 0.64 -4.71 -10.57
N GLY A 9 1.62 -3.85 -10.33
CA GLY A 9 2.12 -2.83 -11.24
C GLY A 9 1.40 -1.49 -11.16
N ARG A 10 0.20 -1.41 -10.55
CA ARG A 10 -0.55 -0.15 -10.42
C ARG A 10 -0.16 0.64 -9.18
N GLN A 11 -0.39 1.95 -9.25
CA GLN A 11 -0.32 2.84 -8.10
C GLN A 11 -1.54 2.59 -7.19
N VAL A 12 -1.29 2.53 -5.89
CA VAL A 12 -2.32 2.30 -4.88
C VAL A 12 -2.13 3.24 -3.69
N LEU A 13 -3.24 3.56 -3.03
CA LEU A 13 -3.29 4.08 -1.68
C LEU A 13 -3.77 2.97 -0.75
N VAL A 14 -3.06 2.73 0.33
CA VAL A 14 -3.39 1.72 1.34
C VAL A 14 -3.44 2.40 2.69
N THR A 15 -4.58 2.31 3.38
CA THR A 15 -4.68 2.76 4.77
C THR A 15 -4.70 1.55 5.69
N SER A 16 -3.74 1.49 6.59
CA SER A 16 -3.59 0.46 7.62
C SER A 16 -3.55 1.12 9.00
N GLY A 17 -4.55 0.83 9.84
CA GLY A 17 -4.80 1.65 11.03
C GLY A 17 -5.05 3.11 10.63
N ASP A 18 -4.31 4.03 11.25
CA ASP A 18 -4.42 5.48 11.01
C ASP A 18 -3.33 6.01 10.05
N ILE A 19 -2.54 5.12 9.45
CA ILE A 19 -1.46 5.48 8.54
C ILE A 19 -1.87 5.15 7.11
N THR A 20 -1.64 6.11 6.21
CA THR A 20 -1.86 5.92 4.77
C THR A 20 -0.53 5.85 4.05
N PHE A 21 -0.42 4.90 3.13
CA PHE A 21 0.74 4.69 2.28
C PHE A 21 0.33 4.83 0.81
N ALA A 22 1.17 5.49 0.02
CA ALA A 22 1.08 5.49 -1.44
C ALA A 22 2.23 4.66 -2.00
N GLY A 23 2.00 3.86 -3.03
CA GLY A 23 3.09 3.14 -3.68
C GLY A 23 2.61 2.30 -4.85
N ARG A 24 3.55 1.63 -5.52
CA ARG A 24 3.24 0.65 -6.56
C ARG A 24 3.03 -0.71 -5.92
N LEU A 25 1.86 -1.31 -6.11
CA LEU A 25 1.62 -2.69 -5.65
C LEU A 25 2.48 -3.65 -6.47
N VAL A 26 3.35 -4.45 -5.84
CA VAL A 26 4.22 -5.40 -6.55
C VAL A 26 3.85 -6.85 -6.30
N ASP A 27 3.36 -7.20 -5.11
CA ASP A 27 2.72 -8.49 -4.82
C ASP A 27 1.55 -8.29 -3.85
N ALA A 28 0.61 -9.23 -3.90
CA ALA A 28 -0.48 -9.33 -2.94
C ALA A 28 -0.68 -10.81 -2.58
N ARG A 29 -0.36 -11.15 -1.34
CA ARG A 29 -0.52 -12.50 -0.80
C ARG A 29 -1.87 -12.63 -0.12
N ARG A 30 -2.10 -13.69 0.67
CA ARG A 30 -3.41 -13.89 1.31
C ARG A 30 -3.72 -12.80 2.34
N ASP A 31 -2.67 -12.35 3.01
CA ASP A 31 -2.60 -11.62 4.27
C ASP A 31 -1.57 -10.49 4.24
N GLN A 32 -0.99 -10.17 3.09
CA GLN A 32 0.04 -9.13 2.98
C GLN A 32 -0.03 -8.44 1.61
N LEU A 33 0.25 -7.15 1.59
CA LEU A 33 0.51 -6.37 0.38
C LEU A 33 1.98 -5.93 0.39
N GLU A 34 2.62 -6.01 -0.77
CA GLU A 34 3.99 -5.52 -0.96
C GLU A 34 3.95 -4.29 -1.87
N LEU A 35 4.45 -3.15 -1.40
CA LEU A 35 4.55 -1.91 -2.16
C LEU A 35 6.01 -1.55 -2.43
N ALA A 36 6.31 -1.18 -3.67
CA ALA A 36 7.57 -0.55 -4.05
C ALA A 36 7.37 0.97 -4.24
N ASP A 37 8.46 1.72 -4.17
CA ASP A 37 8.47 3.18 -4.30
C ASP A 37 7.46 3.85 -3.34
N ALA A 38 7.39 3.31 -2.12
CA ALA A 38 6.35 3.63 -1.16
C ALA A 38 6.60 4.98 -0.47
N HIS A 39 5.52 5.63 -0.07
CA HIS A 39 5.52 6.90 0.65
C HIS A 39 4.52 6.84 1.79
N LEU A 40 4.88 7.40 2.96
CA LEU A 40 3.91 7.80 3.98
C LEU A 40 3.13 9.01 3.46
N VAL A 41 1.81 9.00 3.65
CA VAL A 41 0.91 10.10 3.28
C VAL A 41 0.33 10.70 4.56
N ALA A 42 0.71 11.94 4.84
CA ALA A 42 0.16 12.72 5.95
C ALA A 42 -1.27 13.22 5.62
N GLU A 43 -2.01 13.67 6.64
CA GLU A 43 -3.37 14.19 6.48
C GLU A 43 -3.44 15.42 5.56
N ASP A 44 -2.38 16.23 5.51
CA ASP A 44 -2.24 17.38 4.61
C ASP A 44 -1.86 16.98 3.17
N GLY A 45 -1.76 15.67 2.89
CA GLY A 45 -1.40 15.10 1.59
C GLY A 45 0.11 15.05 1.32
N ARG A 46 0.95 15.53 2.24
CA ARG A 46 2.41 15.47 2.07
C ARG A 46 2.89 14.03 2.02
N ARG A 47 3.87 13.78 1.15
CA ARG A 47 4.46 12.47 0.94
C ARG A 47 5.89 12.43 1.46
N THR A 48 6.20 11.43 2.30
CA THR A 48 7.55 11.14 2.76
C THR A 48 7.98 9.80 2.19
N PRO A 49 9.07 9.73 1.41
CA PRO A 49 9.51 8.47 0.80
C PRO A 49 9.94 7.47 1.88
N LEU A 50 9.69 6.20 1.61
CA LEU A 50 10.19 5.06 2.37
C LEU A 50 11.19 4.31 1.51
N GLU A 51 12.31 3.91 2.11
CA GLU A 51 13.33 3.14 1.41
C GLU A 51 12.96 1.65 1.35
N GLY A 52 13.20 1.03 0.20
CA GLY A 52 12.99 -0.40 0.00
C GLY A 52 11.54 -0.82 -0.28
N LEU A 53 11.23 -2.06 0.10
CA LEU A 53 9.89 -2.65 -0.05
C LEU A 53 9.10 -2.46 1.25
N LEU A 54 7.89 -1.93 1.12
CA LEU A 54 6.95 -1.83 2.23
C LEU A 54 6.05 -3.06 2.27
N LEU A 55 6.08 -3.78 3.39
CA LEU A 55 5.18 -4.90 3.67
C LEU A 55 4.03 -4.40 4.55
N VAL A 56 2.80 -4.47 4.05
CA VAL A 56 1.59 -4.09 4.79
C VAL A 56 0.81 -5.35 5.16
N GLU A 57 0.76 -5.63 6.46
CA GLU A 57 -0.01 -6.75 7.01
C GLU A 57 -1.52 -6.52 6.81
N GLY A 58 -2.16 -7.49 6.18
CA GLY A 58 -3.53 -7.39 5.71
C GLY A 58 -4.58 -7.33 6.80
N ALA A 59 -4.27 -7.81 8.01
CA ALA A 59 -5.14 -7.67 9.18
C ALA A 59 -5.31 -6.20 9.61
N GLY A 60 -4.34 -5.33 9.30
CA GLY A 60 -4.39 -3.90 9.62
C GLY A 60 -5.04 -3.04 8.53
N VAL A 61 -5.19 -3.57 7.31
CA VAL A 61 -5.68 -2.82 6.15
C VAL A 61 -7.18 -2.53 6.29
N ARG A 62 -7.51 -1.24 6.40
CA ARG A 62 -8.90 -0.76 6.41
C ARG A 62 -9.46 -0.64 5.01
N TRP A 63 -8.68 -0.10 4.07
CA TRP A 63 -9.07 0.01 2.67
C TRP A 63 -7.86 0.15 1.74
N VAL A 64 -8.11 -0.14 0.45
CA VAL A 64 -7.15 0.03 -0.64
C VAL A 64 -7.86 0.73 -1.80
N GLN A 65 -7.31 1.84 -2.28
CA GLN A 65 -7.74 2.50 -3.51
C GLN A 65 -6.70 2.25 -4.59
N VAL A 66 -7.14 1.73 -5.74
CA VAL A 66 -6.31 1.57 -6.93
C VAL A 66 -6.47 2.81 -7.80
N LEU A 67 -5.36 3.43 -8.21
CA LEU A 67 -5.33 4.62 -9.07
C LEU A 67 -5.18 4.23 -10.54
#